data_AF-A0A183EL89-F1
#
_entry.id   AF-A0A183EL89-F1
#
_cell.length_a   1.000
_cell.length_b   1.000
_cell.length_c   1.000
_cell.angle_alpha   90.00
_cell.angle_beta   90.00
_cell.angle_gamma   90.00
#
_symmetry.space_group_name_H-M   'P 1'
#
loop_
_entity.id
_entity.type
_entity.pdbx_description
1 polymer ?
#
loop_
_entity_poly.entity_id
_entity_poly.type
_entity_poly.pdbx_seq_one_letter_code
_entity_poly.pdbx_strand_id
1 'polypeptide(L)'
;LDNGEFDEALHVAENAVAKGQFDEAELLKLNELRQKVAVAFFKQKHYENFCELAILSELDPREVLAMFDVLLPFPSGFQPRMMSACGTDDDFSTAFVEMRIFLENYLRKVRELRWAKEFARDIDAVLLRLMSEQKVFLNPEDMAMNFRCSFVDCCEWMRANDRRKFLISIAFCFGDCETALVLSRELSQSEKILLDWINFLLKVGQDGGVIDGLKECPIKLNHSKVVESLRCDQSTLIRYLEEIKSLQVTLIVSRKPVQQIRLCICIT
;
A
#
# COMPACT_ATOMS: atom_id res chain seq x y z
N LEU A 1 5.68 -26.91 -24.89
CA LEU A 1 6.47 -27.60 -23.85
C LEU A 1 5.46 -28.01 -22.81
N ASP A 2 5.15 -29.30 -22.78
CA ASP A 2 4.14 -29.89 -21.91
C ASP A 2 4.71 -30.12 -20.51
N ASN A 3 3.86 -30.16 -19.48
CA ASN A 3 4.25 -30.24 -18.05
C ASN A 3 5.27 -31.34 -17.74
N GLY A 4 5.14 -32.50 -18.39
CA GLY A 4 6.05 -33.62 -18.17
C GLY A 4 7.49 -33.33 -18.57
N GLU A 5 7.71 -32.49 -19.60
CA GLU A 5 9.05 -32.18 -20.09
C GLU A 5 9.82 -31.26 -19.13
N PHE A 6 9.12 -30.33 -18.46
CA PHE A 6 9.71 -29.41 -17.51
C PHE A 6 10.08 -30.09 -16.19
N ASP A 7 9.21 -30.95 -15.68
CA ASP A 7 9.46 -31.70 -14.45
C ASP A 7 10.59 -32.72 -14.64
N GLU A 8 10.62 -33.42 -15.79
CA GLU A 8 11.71 -34.34 -16.11
C GLU A 8 13.05 -33.61 -16.29
N ALA A 9 13.06 -32.49 -17.01
CA ALA A 9 14.27 -31.67 -17.18
C ALA A 9 14.79 -31.12 -15.84
N LEU A 10 13.89 -30.65 -14.97
CA LEU A 10 14.27 -30.16 -13.64
C LEU A 10 14.83 -31.31 -12.78
N HIS A 11 14.15 -32.45 -12.74
CA HIS A 11 14.60 -33.62 -11.98
C HIS A 11 15.96 -34.14 -12.47
N VAL A 12 16.21 -34.17 -13.78
CA VAL A 12 17.51 -34.55 -14.34
C VAL A 12 18.60 -33.55 -13.91
N ALA A 13 18.31 -32.24 -14.00
CA ALA A 13 19.25 -31.20 -13.63
C ALA A 13 19.58 -31.21 -12.13
N GLU A 14 18.58 -31.38 -11.26
CA GLU A 14 18.76 -31.46 -9.81
C GLU A 14 19.53 -32.71 -9.37
N ASN A 15 19.25 -33.86 -9.98
CA ASN A 15 19.99 -35.09 -9.71
C ASN A 15 21.44 -35.02 -10.19
N ALA A 16 21.71 -34.27 -11.27
CA ALA A 16 23.07 -34.03 -11.70
C ALA A 16 23.82 -33.18 -10.67
N VAL A 17 23.19 -32.10 -10.17
CA VAL A 17 23.79 -31.21 -9.13
C VAL A 17 24.07 -31.97 -7.84
N ALA A 18 23.14 -32.81 -7.39
CA ALA A 18 23.30 -33.63 -6.20
C ALA A 18 24.49 -34.62 -6.28
N LYS A 19 24.92 -34.98 -7.50
CA LYS A 19 26.08 -35.86 -7.74
C LYS A 19 27.42 -35.14 -7.77
N GLY A 20 27.45 -33.83 -7.47
CA GLY A 20 28.68 -33.08 -7.19
C GLY A 20 29.52 -32.69 -8.41
N GLN A 21 28.93 -32.68 -9.61
CA GLN A 21 29.65 -32.41 -10.87
C GLN A 21 29.63 -30.96 -11.35
N PHE A 22 29.36 -29.96 -10.48
CA PHE A 22 28.93 -28.65 -10.97
C PHE A 22 29.93 -27.52 -10.71
N ASP A 23 30.14 -26.71 -11.75
CA ASP A 23 30.73 -25.38 -11.66
C ASP A 23 29.65 -24.29 -11.48
N GLU A 24 30.08 -23.06 -11.21
CA GLU A 24 29.18 -21.91 -11.01
C GLU A 24 28.28 -21.63 -12.22
N ALA A 25 28.74 -21.91 -13.44
CA ALA A 25 27.98 -21.68 -14.67
C ALA A 25 26.84 -22.70 -14.83
N GLU A 26 27.04 -23.93 -14.39
CA GLU A 26 25.98 -24.94 -14.41
C GLU A 26 24.91 -24.69 -13.32
N LEU A 27 25.30 -24.17 -12.15
CA LEU A 27 24.34 -23.68 -11.15
C LEU A 27 23.50 -22.52 -11.68
N LEU A 28 24.10 -21.60 -12.44
CA LEU A 28 23.37 -20.52 -13.10
C LEU A 28 22.32 -21.07 -14.07
N LYS A 29 22.69 -22.04 -14.92
CA LYS A 29 21.77 -22.68 -15.87
C LYS A 29 20.62 -23.41 -15.16
N LEU A 30 20.88 -24.07 -14.04
CA LEU A 30 19.85 -24.69 -13.22
C LEU A 30 18.86 -23.64 -12.69
N ASN A 31 19.36 -22.51 -12.18
CA ASN A 31 18.51 -21.43 -11.71
C ASN A 31 17.67 -20.82 -12.83
N GLU A 32 18.24 -20.60 -14.01
CA GLU A 32 17.47 -20.16 -15.19
C GLU A 32 16.38 -21.16 -15.59
N LEU A 33 16.66 -22.47 -15.50
CA LEU A 33 15.68 -23.51 -15.74
C LEU A 33 14.56 -23.46 -14.70
N ARG A 34 14.90 -23.38 -13.40
CA ARG A 34 13.93 -23.24 -12.31
C ARG A 34 13.03 -22.03 -12.49
N GLN A 35 13.58 -20.89 -12.89
CA GLN A 35 12.81 -19.68 -13.17
C GLN A 35 11.82 -19.91 -14.33
N LYS A 36 12.23 -20.56 -15.42
CA LYS A 36 11.33 -20.90 -16.54
C LYS A 36 10.22 -21.85 -16.13
N VAL A 37 10.55 -22.89 -15.35
CA VAL A 37 9.56 -23.85 -14.82
C VAL A 37 8.59 -23.16 -13.87
N ALA A 38 9.07 -22.28 -13.00
CA ALA A 38 8.23 -21.48 -12.13
C ALA A 38 7.21 -20.68 -12.96
N VAL A 39 7.65 -19.94 -13.98
CA VAL A 39 6.74 -19.19 -14.86
C VAL A 39 5.70 -20.09 -15.55
N ALA A 40 6.07 -21.32 -15.91
CA ALA A 40 5.11 -22.30 -16.45
C ALA A 40 4.05 -22.69 -15.41
N PHE A 41 4.45 -23.00 -14.17
CA PHE A 41 3.51 -23.28 -13.08
C PHE A 41 2.58 -22.10 -12.80
N PHE A 42 3.10 -20.87 -12.84
CA PHE A 42 2.29 -19.68 -12.66
C PHE A 42 1.18 -19.56 -13.71
N LYS A 43 1.52 -19.75 -14.99
CA LYS A 43 0.55 -19.72 -16.11
C LYS A 43 -0.54 -20.80 -15.99
N GLN A 44 -0.23 -21.90 -15.31
CA GLN A 44 -1.14 -23.01 -15.07
C GLN A 44 -1.86 -22.93 -13.73
N LYS A 45 -1.71 -21.82 -12.99
CA LYS A 45 -2.31 -21.58 -11.67
C LYS A 45 -1.82 -22.56 -10.59
N HIS A 46 -0.68 -23.21 -10.79
CA HIS A 46 0.02 -24.02 -9.77
C HIS A 46 0.85 -23.10 -8.86
N TYR A 47 0.17 -22.24 -8.11
CA TYR A 47 0.80 -21.13 -7.38
C TYR A 47 1.75 -21.55 -6.25
N GLU A 48 1.49 -22.66 -5.57
CA GLU A 48 2.37 -23.19 -4.52
C GLU A 48 3.72 -23.60 -5.12
N ASN A 49 3.70 -24.45 -6.15
CA ASN A 49 4.90 -24.89 -6.88
C ASN A 49 5.67 -23.70 -7.47
N PHE A 50 4.95 -22.72 -8.03
CA PHE A 50 5.56 -21.48 -8.50
C PHE A 50 6.29 -20.74 -7.37
N CYS A 51 5.64 -20.53 -6.23
CA CYS A 51 6.21 -19.80 -5.10
C CYS A 51 7.49 -20.48 -4.58
N GLU A 52 7.47 -21.80 -4.47
CA GLU A 52 8.65 -22.59 -4.05
C GLU A 52 9.81 -22.41 -5.03
N LEU A 53 9.59 -22.65 -6.32
CA LEU A 53 10.65 -22.53 -7.33
C LEU A 53 11.14 -21.09 -7.51
N ALA A 54 10.23 -20.11 -7.48
CA ALA A 54 10.60 -18.69 -7.59
C ALA A 54 11.51 -18.26 -6.44
N ILE A 55 11.23 -18.70 -5.21
CA ILE A 55 12.06 -18.39 -4.04
C ILE A 55 13.41 -19.13 -4.09
N LEU A 56 13.40 -20.42 -4.45
CA LEU A 56 14.61 -21.24 -4.53
C LEU A 56 15.58 -20.76 -5.61
N SER A 57 15.07 -20.17 -6.68
CA SER A 57 15.86 -19.68 -7.81
C SER A 57 16.16 -18.17 -7.75
N GLU A 58 15.79 -17.51 -6.64
CA GLU A 58 15.92 -16.05 -6.44
C GLU A 58 15.37 -15.27 -7.65
N LEU A 59 14.20 -15.69 -8.15
CA LEU A 59 13.53 -15.05 -9.29
C LEU A 59 13.29 -13.57 -8.98
N ASP A 60 13.74 -12.70 -9.87
CA ASP A 60 13.46 -11.26 -9.79
C ASP A 60 11.93 -11.05 -9.69
N PRO A 61 11.41 -10.53 -8.56
CA PRO A 61 9.97 -10.41 -8.36
C PRO A 61 9.33 -9.49 -9.39
N ARG A 62 10.09 -8.59 -10.02
CA ARG A 62 9.57 -7.68 -11.05
C ARG A 62 9.21 -8.41 -12.34
N GLU A 63 9.84 -9.55 -12.65
CA GLU A 63 9.44 -10.41 -13.78
C GLU A 63 8.06 -11.05 -13.53
N VAL A 64 7.75 -11.38 -12.27
CA VAL A 64 6.43 -11.88 -11.87
C VAL A 64 5.40 -10.76 -11.94
N LEU A 65 5.73 -9.61 -11.37
CA LEU A 65 4.87 -8.43 -11.34
C LEU A 65 4.57 -7.89 -12.74
N ALA A 66 5.49 -8.04 -13.70
CA ALA A 66 5.30 -7.68 -15.10
C ALA A 66 4.24 -8.52 -15.82
N MET A 67 3.77 -9.60 -15.22
CA MET A 67 2.60 -10.34 -15.70
C MET A 67 1.27 -9.64 -15.34
N PHE A 68 1.34 -8.57 -14.54
CA PHE A 68 0.19 -7.82 -14.04
C PHE A 68 0.26 -6.37 -14.54
N ASP A 69 -0.09 -6.16 -15.80
CA ASP A 69 0.00 -4.84 -16.46
C ASP A 69 -0.74 -3.73 -15.70
N VAL A 70 -1.85 -4.07 -15.03
CA VAL A 70 -2.62 -3.12 -14.22
C VAL A 70 -1.80 -2.51 -13.07
N LEU A 71 -0.76 -3.19 -12.59
CA LEU A 71 0.10 -2.74 -11.50
C LEU A 71 1.33 -1.96 -11.99
N LEU A 72 1.49 -1.76 -13.30
CA LEU A 72 2.58 -1.01 -13.91
C LEU A 72 2.22 0.48 -14.05
N PRO A 73 3.20 1.40 -14.19
CA PRO A 73 4.66 1.19 -14.29
C PRO A 73 5.35 1.00 -12.93
N PHE A 74 6.54 0.37 -12.94
CA PHE A 74 7.37 0.25 -11.74
C PHE A 74 8.05 1.57 -11.37
N PRO A 75 8.20 1.89 -10.07
CA PRO A 75 8.97 3.04 -9.60
C PRO A 75 10.43 3.05 -10.05
N SER A 76 11.07 1.87 -10.17
CA SER A 76 12.43 1.74 -10.66
C SER A 76 12.58 1.93 -12.18
N GLY A 77 11.49 2.06 -12.93
CA GLY A 77 11.51 2.07 -14.39
C GLY A 77 11.86 0.72 -15.02
N PHE A 78 11.82 -0.37 -14.22
CA PHE A 78 12.13 -1.72 -14.67
C PHE A 78 11.39 -2.08 -15.96
N GLN A 79 12.15 -2.64 -16.89
CA GLN A 79 11.63 -3.18 -18.15
C GLN A 79 11.75 -4.70 -18.09
N PRO A 80 10.63 -5.43 -18.07
CA PRO A 80 10.65 -6.89 -17.96
C PRO A 80 11.34 -7.53 -19.16
N ARG A 81 12.13 -8.57 -18.90
CA ARG A 81 12.69 -9.40 -19.98
C ARG A 81 11.61 -10.30 -20.56
N MET A 82 10.69 -10.74 -19.71
CA MET A 82 9.55 -11.57 -20.11
C MET A 82 8.33 -10.68 -20.33
N MET A 83 8.09 -10.24 -21.57
CA MET A 83 6.81 -9.60 -21.89
C MET A 83 5.67 -10.61 -21.74
N SER A 84 4.64 -10.23 -20.98
CA SER A 84 3.43 -11.01 -20.79
C SER A 84 2.51 -10.88 -21.99
N ALA A 85 2.19 -12.01 -22.62
CA ALA A 85 0.96 -12.19 -23.39
C ALA A 85 0.03 -13.06 -22.56
N CYS A 86 -0.46 -12.55 -21.42
CA CYS A 86 -1.61 -13.15 -20.77
C CYS A 86 -2.84 -12.69 -21.58
N GLY A 87 -3.28 -13.54 -22.51
CA GLY A 87 -4.49 -13.33 -23.28
C GLY A 87 -5.70 -13.15 -22.35
N THR A 88 -6.50 -12.16 -22.68
CA THR A 88 -7.77 -11.87 -22.02
C THR A 88 -8.82 -12.92 -22.42
N ASP A 89 -8.89 -14.05 -21.71
CA ASP A 89 -10.02 -14.97 -21.81
C ASP A 89 -11.05 -14.72 -20.69
N ASP A 90 -12.28 -14.44 -21.12
CA ASP A 90 -13.45 -13.84 -20.46
C ASP A 90 -13.97 -14.46 -19.13
N ASP A 91 -13.29 -15.42 -18.51
CA ASP A 91 -13.76 -16.10 -17.28
C ASP A 91 -13.25 -15.42 -15.98
N PHE A 92 -13.21 -14.09 -16.01
CA PHE A 92 -12.22 -13.28 -15.29
C PHE A 92 -12.43 -13.08 -13.79
N SER A 93 -13.62 -13.23 -13.20
CA SER A 93 -13.83 -12.66 -11.86
C SER A 93 -13.18 -13.46 -10.73
N THR A 94 -13.35 -14.79 -10.72
CA THR A 94 -12.92 -15.62 -9.58
C THR A 94 -11.42 -15.92 -9.66
N ALA A 95 -10.93 -16.27 -10.85
CA ALA A 95 -9.52 -16.53 -11.10
C ALA A 95 -8.65 -15.31 -10.78
N PHE A 96 -9.15 -14.10 -11.04
CA PHE A 96 -8.43 -12.86 -10.78
C PHE A 96 -8.37 -12.50 -9.30
N VAL A 97 -9.40 -12.83 -8.51
CA VAL A 97 -9.36 -12.67 -7.04
C VAL A 97 -8.34 -13.62 -6.41
N GLU A 98 -8.33 -14.89 -6.80
CA GLU A 98 -7.36 -15.87 -6.31
C GLU A 98 -5.92 -15.46 -6.66
N MET A 99 -5.71 -14.99 -7.90
CA MET A 99 -4.42 -14.52 -8.38
C MET A 99 -3.93 -13.29 -7.60
N ARG A 100 -4.82 -12.37 -7.21
CA ARG A 100 -4.47 -11.21 -6.36
C ARG A 100 -4.08 -11.62 -4.94
N ILE A 101 -4.85 -12.50 -4.31
CA ILE A 101 -4.55 -13.02 -2.97
C ILE A 101 -3.20 -13.73 -2.99
N PHE A 102 -2.97 -14.56 -4.01
CA PHE A 102 -1.69 -15.21 -4.24
C PHE A 102 -0.56 -14.18 -4.34
N LEU A 103 -0.70 -13.17 -5.22
CA LEU A 103 0.35 -12.18 -5.46
C LEU A 103 0.69 -11.39 -4.18
N GLU A 104 -0.31 -10.96 -3.42
CA GLU A 104 -0.07 -10.28 -2.14
C GLU A 104 0.72 -11.16 -1.17
N ASN A 105 0.33 -12.44 -1.01
CA ASN A 105 1.01 -13.38 -0.13
C ASN A 105 2.45 -13.67 -0.60
N TYR A 106 2.65 -13.85 -1.90
CA TYR A 106 3.97 -14.05 -2.51
C TYR A 106 4.88 -12.85 -2.24
N LEU A 107 4.41 -11.62 -2.50
CA LEU A 107 5.19 -10.41 -2.28
C LEU A 107 5.53 -10.20 -0.80
N ARG A 108 4.58 -10.43 0.11
CA ARG A 108 4.83 -10.39 1.56
C ARG A 108 5.91 -11.40 1.97
N LYS A 109 5.91 -12.60 1.40
CA LYS A 109 6.94 -13.63 1.67
C LYS A 109 8.30 -13.23 1.09
N VAL A 110 8.35 -12.80 -0.17
CA VAL A 110 9.59 -12.41 -0.85
C VAL A 110 10.23 -11.20 -0.19
N ARG A 111 9.44 -10.23 0.26
CA ARG A 111 9.91 -9.02 0.96
C ARG A 111 10.80 -9.31 2.16
N GLU A 112 10.53 -10.40 2.89
CA GLU A 112 11.29 -10.79 4.09
C GLU A 112 12.60 -11.54 3.74
N LEU A 113 12.80 -11.92 2.47
CA LEU A 113 14.00 -12.61 2.02
C LEU A 113 15.17 -11.64 1.85
N ARG A 114 16.38 -12.10 2.20
CA ARG A 114 17.59 -11.28 2.17
C ARG A 114 17.95 -10.81 0.76
N TRP A 115 17.85 -11.70 -0.23
CA TRP A 115 18.17 -11.40 -1.63
C TRP A 115 17.21 -10.37 -2.23
N ALA A 116 15.96 -10.34 -1.78
CA ALA A 116 14.94 -9.43 -2.32
C ALA A 116 15.06 -7.98 -1.81
N LYS A 117 16.02 -7.68 -0.93
CA LYS A 117 16.15 -6.36 -0.31
C LYS A 117 16.37 -5.24 -1.32
N GLU A 118 17.04 -5.52 -2.44
CA GLU A 118 17.27 -4.55 -3.51
C GLU A 118 15.99 -4.19 -4.29
N PHE A 119 14.99 -5.08 -4.29
CA PHE A 119 13.70 -4.86 -4.95
C PHE A 119 12.63 -4.30 -4.02
N ALA A 120 12.97 -4.03 -2.75
CA ALA A 120 11.99 -3.71 -1.73
C ALA A 120 11.13 -2.48 -2.05
N ARG A 121 11.70 -1.46 -2.73
CA ARG A 121 10.93 -0.29 -3.19
C ARG A 121 9.82 -0.69 -4.16
N ASP A 122 10.12 -1.52 -5.16
CA ASP A 122 9.13 -1.95 -6.16
C ASP A 122 8.10 -2.90 -5.53
N ILE A 123 8.56 -3.85 -4.69
CA ILE A 123 7.68 -4.76 -3.94
C ILE A 123 6.69 -3.97 -3.08
N ASP A 124 7.18 -3.02 -2.28
CA ASP A 124 6.35 -2.24 -1.37
C ASP A 124 5.37 -1.34 -2.11
N ALA A 125 5.79 -0.71 -3.22
CA ALA A 125 4.90 0.09 -4.04
C ALA A 125 3.77 -0.75 -4.65
N VAL A 126 4.08 -1.95 -5.16
CA VAL A 126 3.07 -2.83 -5.75
C VAL A 126 2.16 -3.45 -4.68
N LEU A 127 2.69 -3.80 -3.51
CA LEU A 127 1.88 -4.21 -2.36
C LEU A 127 0.86 -3.14 -1.98
N LEU A 128 1.27 -1.87 -1.89
CA LEU A 128 0.33 -0.78 -1.62
C LEU A 128 -0.74 -0.65 -2.71
N ARG A 129 -0.38 -0.80 -3.98
CA ARG A 129 -1.34 -0.83 -5.11
C ARG A 129 -2.35 -1.95 -4.95
N LEU A 130 -1.91 -3.18 -4.71
CA LEU A 130 -2.78 -4.34 -4.48
C LEU A 130 -3.72 -4.14 -3.28
N MET A 131 -3.20 -3.66 -2.16
CA MET A 131 -4.01 -3.39 -0.96
C MET A 131 -5.09 -2.33 -1.24
N SER A 132 -4.78 -1.30 -2.03
CA SER A 132 -5.73 -0.23 -2.39
C SER A 132 -6.91 -0.72 -3.23
N GLU A 133 -6.77 -1.86 -3.90
CA GLU A 133 -7.86 -2.44 -4.67
C GLU A 133 -8.87 -3.15 -3.76
N GLN A 134 -8.41 -3.67 -2.63
CA GLN A 134 -9.23 -4.42 -1.67
C GLN A 134 -9.77 -3.55 -0.53
N LYS A 135 -9.03 -2.48 -0.18
CA LYS A 135 -9.28 -1.67 1.00
C LYS A 135 -9.48 -0.20 0.63
N VAL A 136 -10.34 0.48 1.39
CA VAL A 136 -10.54 1.94 1.23
C VAL A 136 -9.42 2.73 1.91
N PHE A 137 -8.83 2.17 2.97
CA PHE A 137 -7.77 2.76 3.80
C PHE A 137 -6.78 1.67 4.20
N LEU A 138 -5.53 2.06 4.49
CA LEU A 138 -4.59 1.16 5.18
C LEU A 138 -5.06 0.94 6.61
N ASN A 139 -4.98 -0.29 7.12
CA ASN A 139 -5.21 -0.55 8.53
C ASN A 139 -3.92 -0.31 9.35
N PRO A 140 -4.00 -0.21 10.69
CA PRO A 140 -2.82 -0.01 11.53
C PRO A 140 -1.74 -1.09 11.36
N GLU A 141 -2.15 -2.35 11.13
CA GLU A 141 -1.22 -3.46 10.95
C GLU A 141 -0.38 -3.32 9.68
N ASP A 142 -1.00 -2.90 8.56
CA ASP A 142 -0.30 -2.65 7.30
C ASP A 142 0.61 -1.42 7.42
N MET A 143 0.21 -0.38 8.15
CA MET A 143 1.06 0.80 8.37
C MET A 143 2.34 0.48 9.14
N ALA A 144 2.31 -0.52 10.01
CA ALA A 144 3.49 -0.97 10.77
C ALA A 144 4.53 -1.71 9.91
N MET A 145 4.24 -2.02 8.64
CA MET A 145 5.13 -2.80 7.78
C MET A 145 6.44 -2.10 7.41
N ASN A 146 6.61 -0.80 7.71
CA ASN A 146 7.79 0.00 7.37
C ASN A 146 8.13 -0.10 5.87
N PHE A 147 7.24 0.42 5.03
CA PHE A 147 7.40 0.42 3.58
C PHE A 147 8.64 1.23 3.16
N ARG A 148 9.43 0.68 2.23
CA ARG A 148 10.66 1.26 1.68
C ARG A 148 10.42 2.04 0.37
N CYS A 149 9.20 2.02 -0.14
CA CYS A 149 8.81 2.94 -1.21
C CYS A 149 8.54 4.34 -0.64
N SER A 150 8.41 5.31 -1.53
CA SER A 150 8.02 6.68 -1.19
C SER A 150 6.55 6.94 -1.53
N PHE A 151 5.98 8.01 -0.98
CA PHE A 151 4.65 8.48 -1.37
C PHE A 151 4.54 8.71 -2.89
N VAL A 152 5.57 9.28 -3.51
CA VAL A 152 5.62 9.58 -4.96
C VAL A 152 5.48 8.31 -5.81
N ASP A 153 6.05 7.19 -5.36
CA ASP A 153 6.04 5.90 -6.08
C ASP A 153 4.62 5.34 -6.28
N CYS A 154 3.68 5.72 -5.41
CA CYS A 154 2.28 5.29 -5.48
C CYS A 154 1.36 6.38 -6.01
N CYS A 155 1.72 7.65 -5.88
CA CYS A 155 0.84 8.79 -6.05
C CYS A 155 0.17 8.86 -7.43
N GLU A 156 0.95 8.77 -8.51
CA GLU A 156 0.44 8.88 -9.87
C GLU A 156 -0.51 7.72 -10.20
N TRP A 157 -0.09 6.48 -9.91
CA TRP A 157 -0.89 5.28 -10.15
C TRP A 157 -2.20 5.32 -9.36
N MET A 158 -2.15 5.68 -8.07
CA MET A 158 -3.33 5.74 -7.21
C MET A 158 -4.33 6.80 -7.69
N ARG A 159 -3.85 7.96 -8.15
CA ARG A 159 -4.71 8.99 -8.73
C ARG A 159 -5.36 8.53 -10.03
N ALA A 160 -4.61 7.88 -10.91
CA ALA A 160 -5.13 7.33 -12.17
C ALA A 160 -6.21 6.26 -11.96
N ASN A 161 -6.15 5.53 -10.85
CA ASN A 161 -7.08 4.44 -10.50
C ASN A 161 -8.16 4.84 -9.47
N ASP A 162 -8.37 6.15 -9.25
CA ASP A 162 -9.33 6.73 -8.29
C ASP A 162 -9.20 6.18 -6.85
N ARG A 163 -7.97 5.85 -6.43
CA ARG A 163 -7.63 5.36 -5.09
C ARG A 163 -7.23 6.49 -4.13
N ARG A 164 -7.83 7.67 -4.28
CA ARG A 164 -7.45 8.88 -3.53
C ARG A 164 -7.63 8.73 -2.01
N LYS A 165 -8.67 8.01 -1.56
CA LYS A 165 -8.89 7.74 -0.13
C LYS A 165 -7.75 6.89 0.44
N PHE A 166 -7.35 5.84 -0.26
CA PHE A 166 -6.22 5.02 0.15
C PHE A 166 -4.90 5.80 0.11
N LEU A 167 -4.72 6.67 -0.89
CA LEU A 167 -3.55 7.52 -1.03
C LEU A 167 -3.35 8.47 0.16
N ILE A 168 -4.42 9.00 0.75
CA ILE A 168 -4.32 9.80 1.99
C ILE A 168 -3.77 8.94 3.14
N SER A 169 -4.17 7.67 3.25
CA SER A 169 -3.61 6.76 4.28
C SER A 169 -2.12 6.57 4.06
N ILE A 170 -1.69 6.42 2.81
CA ILE A 170 -0.28 6.30 2.45
C ILE A 170 0.49 7.57 2.84
N ALA A 171 -0.05 8.76 2.56
CA ALA A 171 0.59 10.02 2.95
C ALA A 171 0.82 10.09 4.46
N PHE A 172 -0.19 9.71 5.26
CA PHE A 172 -0.03 9.61 6.71
C PHE A 172 0.95 8.52 7.15
N CYS A 173 0.97 7.37 6.49
CA CYS A 173 1.93 6.29 6.76
C CYS A 173 3.39 6.75 6.57
N PHE A 174 3.62 7.68 5.63
CA PHE A 174 4.93 8.29 5.39
C PHE A 174 5.18 9.57 6.20
N GLY A 175 4.27 9.94 7.11
CA GLY A 175 4.38 11.16 7.91
C GLY A 175 4.15 12.47 7.14
N ASP A 176 3.73 12.41 5.88
CA ASP A 176 3.45 13.58 5.04
C ASP A 176 2.02 14.11 5.30
N CYS A 177 1.86 14.72 6.47
CA CYS A 177 0.58 15.26 6.93
C CYS A 177 0.08 16.38 6.03
N GLU A 178 0.96 17.21 5.47
CA GLU A 178 0.57 18.32 4.59
C GLU A 178 -0.06 17.79 3.31
N THR A 179 0.59 16.85 2.62
CA THR A 179 0.03 16.22 1.42
C THR A 179 -1.27 15.48 1.75
N ALA A 180 -1.33 14.77 2.88
CA ALA A 180 -2.53 14.08 3.31
C ALA A 180 -3.72 15.06 3.48
N LEU A 181 -3.47 16.24 4.05
CA LEU A 181 -4.48 17.28 4.23
C LEU A 181 -4.88 17.93 2.90
N VAL A 182 -3.93 18.22 2.00
CA VAL A 182 -4.22 18.75 0.66
C VAL A 182 -5.09 17.76 -0.13
N LEU A 183 -4.71 16.48 -0.17
CA LEU A 183 -5.51 15.43 -0.80
C LEU A 183 -6.89 15.27 -0.15
N SER A 184 -6.95 15.42 1.18
CA SER A 184 -8.22 15.42 1.90
C SER A 184 -9.08 16.59 1.45
N ARG A 185 -8.54 17.80 1.27
CA ARG A 185 -9.28 18.96 0.74
C ARG A 185 -9.82 18.72 -0.67
N GLU A 186 -9.05 18.07 -1.55
CA GLU A 186 -9.50 17.70 -2.90
C GLU A 186 -10.71 16.75 -2.87
N LEU A 187 -10.72 15.81 -1.92
CA LEU A 187 -11.80 14.82 -1.78
C LEU A 187 -13.00 15.32 -0.97
N SER A 188 -12.79 16.29 -0.08
CA SER A 188 -13.75 16.58 0.98
C SER A 188 -14.65 17.77 0.63
N GLN A 189 -15.92 17.44 0.35
CA GLN A 189 -17.07 18.26 0.74
C GLN A 189 -17.82 17.66 1.95
N SER A 190 -17.35 16.53 2.51
CA SER A 190 -18.08 15.73 3.53
C SER A 190 -17.32 15.62 4.84
N GLU A 191 -17.94 16.12 5.92
CA GLU A 191 -17.46 16.04 7.31
C GLU A 191 -17.14 14.61 7.76
N LYS A 192 -17.88 13.61 7.28
CA LYS A 192 -17.73 12.21 7.70
C LYS A 192 -16.35 11.65 7.37
N ILE A 193 -15.86 11.90 6.16
CA ILE A 193 -14.57 11.38 5.69
C ILE A 193 -13.43 11.94 6.56
N LEU A 194 -13.52 13.22 6.92
CA LEU A 194 -12.53 13.87 7.77
C LEU A 194 -12.57 13.34 9.21
N LEU A 195 -13.74 13.06 9.77
CA LEU A 195 -13.84 12.40 11.08
C LEU A 195 -13.27 10.98 11.05
N ASP A 196 -13.52 10.23 9.97
CA ASP A 196 -12.94 8.90 9.76
C ASP A 196 -11.40 8.99 9.73
N TRP A 197 -10.83 10.03 9.11
CA TRP A 197 -9.38 10.30 9.11
C TRP A 197 -8.82 10.65 10.48
N ILE A 198 -9.48 11.53 11.24
CA ILE A 198 -9.03 11.87 12.60
C ILE A 198 -9.01 10.62 13.47
N ASN A 199 -10.11 9.86 13.48
CA ASN A 199 -10.21 8.61 14.23
C ASN A 199 -9.11 7.63 13.83
N PHE A 200 -8.81 7.58 12.54
CA PHE A 200 -7.74 6.75 12.01
C PHE A 200 -6.37 7.19 12.53
N LEU A 201 -6.03 8.49 12.45
CA LEU A 201 -4.74 9.03 12.88
C LEU A 201 -4.47 8.83 14.36
N LEU A 202 -5.50 9.01 15.19
CA LEU A 202 -5.41 8.75 16.63
C LEU A 202 -5.11 7.28 16.92
N LYS A 203 -5.74 6.34 16.18
CA LYS A 203 -5.49 4.90 16.37
C LYS A 203 -4.06 4.51 16.03
N VAL A 204 -3.44 5.14 15.05
CA VAL A 204 -2.05 4.85 14.65
C VAL A 204 -1.01 5.67 15.42
N GLY A 205 -1.43 6.48 16.40
CA GLY A 205 -0.52 7.30 17.21
C GLY A 205 0.20 8.40 16.43
N GLN A 206 -0.37 8.83 15.30
CA GLN A 206 0.13 9.93 14.47
C GLN A 206 -0.71 11.20 14.73
N ASP A 207 -0.82 11.57 16.00
CA ASP A 207 -1.63 12.69 16.48
C ASP A 207 -0.96 14.07 16.29
N GLY A 208 0.35 14.08 16.03
CA GLY A 208 1.19 15.27 15.94
C GLY A 208 0.65 16.37 15.02
N GLY A 209 0.14 16.00 13.84
CA GLY A 209 -0.42 16.93 12.83
C GLY A 209 -1.94 17.01 12.77
N VAL A 210 -2.67 16.23 13.60
CA VAL A 210 -4.14 16.17 13.55
C VAL A 210 -4.76 17.54 13.82
N ILE A 211 -4.23 18.26 14.81
CA ILE A 211 -4.82 19.52 15.25
C ILE A 211 -4.56 20.64 14.24
N ASP A 212 -3.36 20.73 13.68
CA ASP A 212 -3.06 21.70 12.64
C ASP A 212 -3.91 21.46 11.39
N GLY A 213 -4.14 20.19 11.03
CA GLY A 213 -5.08 19.82 9.98
C GLY A 213 -6.53 20.21 10.27
N LEU A 214 -6.96 20.13 11.53
CA LEU A 214 -8.28 20.57 11.95
C LEU A 214 -8.46 22.09 11.90
N LYS A 215 -7.42 22.87 12.21
CA LYS A 215 -7.43 24.34 12.13
C LYS A 215 -7.59 24.84 10.71
N GLU A 216 -6.87 24.22 9.77
CA GLU A 216 -6.89 24.63 8.37
C GLU A 216 -7.98 23.90 7.56
N CYS A 217 -8.95 23.30 8.24
CA CYS A 217 -10.03 22.59 7.59
C CYS A 217 -11.00 23.60 6.94
N PRO A 218 -11.23 23.53 5.61
CA PRO A 218 -12.13 24.45 4.92
C PRO A 218 -13.62 24.12 5.16
N ILE A 219 -13.92 22.98 5.77
CA ILE A 219 -15.28 22.52 6.07
C ILE A 219 -15.65 22.97 7.47
N LYS A 220 -16.87 23.48 7.64
CA LYS A 220 -17.41 23.75 8.98
C LYS A 220 -17.56 22.44 9.74
N LEU A 221 -16.66 22.22 10.70
CA LEU A 221 -16.65 21.05 11.55
C LEU A 221 -17.67 21.18 12.68
N ASN A 222 -18.42 20.11 12.93
CA ASN A 222 -19.13 19.94 14.18
C ASN A 222 -18.11 19.56 15.26
N HIS A 223 -17.66 20.57 16.01
CA HIS A 223 -16.68 20.38 17.07
C HIS A 223 -17.11 19.35 18.13
N SER A 224 -18.41 19.12 18.34
CA SER A 224 -18.86 18.06 19.26
C SER A 224 -18.49 16.67 18.75
N LYS A 225 -18.58 16.43 17.43
CA LYS A 225 -18.15 15.16 16.82
C LYS A 225 -16.64 15.01 16.86
N VAL A 226 -15.90 16.10 16.62
CA VAL A 226 -14.43 16.08 16.72
C VAL A 226 -13.99 15.78 18.15
N VAL A 227 -14.63 16.41 19.15
CA VAL A 227 -14.37 16.11 20.57
C VAL A 227 -14.65 14.64 20.87
N GLU A 228 -15.77 14.09 20.37
CA GLU A 228 -16.09 12.66 20.56
C GLU A 228 -15.01 11.76 19.96
N SER A 229 -14.56 12.05 18.75
CA SER A 229 -13.45 11.36 18.07
C SER A 229 -12.15 11.41 18.87
N LEU A 230 -11.83 12.56 19.46
CA LEU A 230 -10.61 12.76 20.24
C LEU A 230 -10.69 12.19 21.66
N ARG A 231 -11.86 11.75 22.16
CA ARG A 231 -11.99 11.17 23.52
C ARG A 231 -11.09 9.97 23.77
N CYS A 232 -10.75 9.23 22.72
CA CYS A 232 -9.85 8.08 22.84
C CYS A 232 -8.39 8.48 23.10
N ASP A 233 -8.02 9.75 22.89
CA ASP A 233 -6.69 10.29 23.16
C ASP A 233 -6.83 11.62 23.93
N GLN A 234 -6.72 11.50 25.25
CA GLN A 234 -6.90 12.62 26.16
C GLN A 234 -5.88 13.74 25.94
N SER A 235 -4.67 13.43 25.48
CA SER A 235 -3.62 14.44 25.27
C SER A 235 -3.93 15.31 24.05
N THR A 236 -4.32 14.70 22.94
CA THR A 236 -4.75 15.40 21.73
C THR A 236 -6.05 16.16 21.95
N LEU A 237 -6.99 15.60 22.70
CA LEU A 237 -8.22 16.30 23.06
C LEU A 237 -7.95 17.58 23.84
N ILE A 238 -7.10 17.53 24.87
CA ILE A 238 -6.75 18.71 25.68
C ILE A 238 -6.13 19.79 24.78
N ARG A 239 -5.12 19.42 23.98
CA ARG A 239 -4.44 20.34 23.05
C ARG A 239 -5.43 20.97 22.06
N TYR A 240 -6.36 20.18 21.53
CA TYR A 240 -7.39 20.68 20.59
C TYR A 240 -8.36 21.67 21.26
N LEU A 241 -8.81 21.38 22.48
CA LEU A 241 -9.71 22.26 23.23
C LEU A 241 -9.03 23.59 23.62
N GLU A 242 -7.76 23.54 24.03
CA GLU A 242 -6.97 24.74 24.35
C GLU A 242 -6.81 25.65 23.13
N GLU A 243 -6.54 25.07 21.96
CA GLU A 243 -6.31 25.83 20.74
C GLU A 243 -7.60 26.34 20.09
N ILE A 244 -8.72 25.63 20.18
CA ILE A 244 -10.01 26.19 19.74
C ILE A 244 -10.43 27.36 20.62
N LYS A 245 -10.19 27.26 21.93
CA LYS A 245 -10.48 28.35 22.87
C LYS A 245 -9.66 29.60 22.52
N SER A 246 -8.39 29.45 22.14
CA SER A 246 -7.54 30.58 21.74
C SER A 246 -7.98 31.21 20.40
N LEU A 247 -8.45 30.41 19.44
CA LEU A 247 -9.02 30.88 18.17
C LEU A 247 -10.33 31.66 18.39
N GLN A 248 -11.20 31.19 19.28
CA GLN A 248 -12.43 31.90 19.63
C GLN A 248 -12.16 33.25 20.30
N VAL A 249 -11.18 33.32 21.21
CA VAL A 249 -10.76 34.57 21.85
C VAL A 249 -10.18 35.55 20.82
N THR A 250 -9.34 35.07 19.89
CA THR A 250 -8.74 35.91 18.84
C THR A 250 -9.78 36.46 17.85
N LEU A 251 -10.81 35.68 17.50
CA LEU A 251 -11.94 36.13 16.66
C LEU A 251 -12.83 37.17 17.36
N ILE A 252 -12.92 37.12 18.70
CA ILE A 252 -13.66 38.11 19.51
C ILE A 252 -12.85 39.41 19.62
N VAL A 253 -11.53 39.33 19.77
CA VAL A 253 -10.65 40.51 19.91
C VAL A 253 -10.41 41.24 18.57
N SER A 254 -10.43 40.53 17.45
CA SER A 254 -10.26 41.11 16.11
C SER A 254 -11.52 41.75 15.50
N ARG A 255 -12.70 41.51 16.09
CA ARG A 255 -13.97 42.15 15.68
C ARG A 255 -14.32 43.31 16.61
N LYS A 256 -14.14 44.55 16.13
CA LYS A 256 -14.85 45.72 16.69
C LYS A 256 -16.37 45.45 16.70
N PRO A 257 -17.13 46.03 17.65
CA PRO A 257 -18.31 45.39 18.21
C PRO A 257 -19.53 45.66 17.35
N VAL A 258 -19.92 44.71 16.48
CA VAL A 258 -21.33 44.57 16.06
C VAL A 258 -21.65 43.09 15.84
N GLN A 259 -22.65 42.63 16.60
CA GLN A 259 -23.42 41.39 16.50
C GLN A 259 -22.76 40.07 16.96
N GLN A 260 -23.23 39.65 18.14
CA GLN A 260 -23.05 38.38 18.81
C GLN A 260 -23.34 37.18 17.89
N ILE A 261 -22.34 36.34 17.65
CA ILE A 261 -22.56 34.94 17.28
C ILE A 261 -22.51 34.14 18.58
N ARG A 262 -23.68 33.79 19.12
CA ARG A 262 -23.80 32.77 20.17
C ARG A 262 -23.64 31.40 19.50
N LEU A 263 -22.59 30.67 19.85
CA LEU A 263 -22.57 29.22 19.71
C LEU A 263 -22.61 28.62 21.12
N CYS A 264 -23.74 28.02 21.49
CA CYS A 264 -23.88 27.26 22.72
C CYS A 264 -23.06 25.97 22.61
N ILE A 265 -21.98 25.87 23.39
CA ILE A 265 -21.38 24.58 23.73
C ILE A 265 -22.17 24.09 24.95
N CYS A 266 -23.19 23.25 24.72
CA CYS A 266 -23.82 22.51 25.80
C CYS A 266 -22.93 21.31 26.12
N ILE A 267 -22.26 21.37 27.27
CA ILE A 267 -21.68 20.21 27.93
C ILE A 267 -22.82 19.61 28.79
N THR A 268 -23.26 18.41 28.44
CA THR A 268 -24.09 17.53 29.28
C THR A 268 -23.38 16.20 29.38
#